data_AF-A0A851DIQ3-F1
#
_entry.id   AF-A0A851DIQ3-F1
#
_cell.length_a   1.000
_cell.length_b   1.000
_cell.length_c   1.000
_cell.angle_alpha   90.00
_cell.angle_beta   90.00
_cell.angle_gamma   90.00
#
_symmetry.space_group_name_H-M   'P 1'
#
loop_
_entity.id
_entity.type
_entity.pdbx_description
1 polymer ?
#
loop_
_entity_poly.entity_id
_entity_poly.type
_entity_poly.pdbx_seq_one_letter_code
_entity_poly.pdbx_strand_id
1 'polypeptide(L)'
;DYWLSLLYKKLVGTKVLRVSLTGADERKLRVYLHCTNAVHPKYREGDVTLFALNLYNISQHLQLPNYLLSKHVDQYLLLPHGKENILSRSIELNGRVLQMVDDRTLPELTEKPLGPGSVLGLPA
;
A
#
# COMPACT_ATOMS: atom_id res chain seq x y z
N ASP A 1 -8.31 13.23 2.86
CA ASP A 1 -7.14 12.51 2.34
C ASP A 1 -7.38 12.07 0.89
N TYR A 2 -7.02 12.94 -0.06
CA TYR A 2 -7.33 12.75 -1.49
C TYR A 2 -6.43 11.70 -2.14
N TRP A 3 -5.13 11.73 -1.83
CA TRP A 3 -4.13 10.84 -2.43
C TRP A 3 -4.36 9.38 -2.06
N LEU A 4 -4.74 9.09 -0.81
CA LEU A 4 -5.18 7.77 -0.38
C LEU A 4 -6.35 7.26 -1.25
N SER A 5 -7.35 8.11 -1.48
CA SER A 5 -8.53 7.76 -2.27
C SER A 5 -8.19 7.50 -3.73
N LEU A 6 -7.28 8.30 -4.31
CA LEU A 6 -6.81 8.12 -5.67
C LEU A 6 -6.03 6.80 -5.82
N LEU A 7 -5.09 6.52 -4.93
CA LEU A 7 -4.30 5.30 -4.93
C LEU A 7 -5.20 4.06 -4.79
N TYR A 8 -6.15 4.10 -3.85
CA TYR A 8 -7.15 3.05 -3.69
C TYR A 8 -7.94 2.82 -4.99
N LYS A 9 -8.43 3.90 -5.63
CA LYS A 9 -9.16 3.80 -6.90
C LYS A 9 -8.31 3.21 -8.04
N LYS A 10 -7.00 3.47 -8.05
CA LYS A 10 -6.09 2.93 -9.08
C LYS A 10 -5.80 1.46 -8.88
N LEU A 11 -5.57 1.00 -7.64
CA LEU A 11 -5.07 -0.35 -7.36
C LEU A 11 -6.15 -1.36 -6.98
N VAL A 12 -7.16 -0.96 -6.20
CA VAL A 12 -8.07 -1.91 -5.56
C VAL A 12 -9.23 -2.27 -6.48
N GLY A 13 -9.36 -3.56 -6.80
CA GLY A 13 -10.44 -4.10 -7.62
C GLY A 13 -11.72 -4.38 -6.82
N THR A 14 -12.77 -4.78 -7.55
CA THR A 14 -14.12 -4.97 -7.01
C THR A 14 -14.31 -6.30 -6.25
N LYS A 15 -13.48 -7.31 -6.53
CA LYS A 15 -13.57 -8.63 -5.89
C LYS A 15 -12.83 -8.61 -4.56
N VAL A 16 -13.58 -8.71 -3.46
CA VAL A 16 -13.05 -8.78 -2.09
C VAL A 16 -12.57 -10.20 -1.77
N LEU A 17 -11.41 -10.33 -1.15
CA LEU A 17 -10.82 -11.59 -0.73
C LEU A 17 -10.66 -11.61 0.80
N ARG A 18 -10.58 -12.81 1.37
CA ARG A 18 -10.31 -12.98 2.80
C ARG A 18 -8.81 -13.05 3.05
N VAL A 19 -8.37 -12.35 4.08
CA VAL A 19 -7.01 -12.41 4.62
C VAL A 19 -7.10 -12.51 6.14
N SER A 20 -6.12 -13.16 6.76
CA SER A 20 -6.01 -13.30 8.21
C SER A 20 -4.56 -13.09 8.63
N LEU A 21 -4.37 -12.51 9.82
CA LEU A 21 -3.05 -12.36 10.43
C LEU A 21 -2.82 -13.46 11.45
N THR A 22 -1.57 -13.88 11.58
CA THR A 22 -1.12 -14.76 12.65
C THR A 22 -0.18 -13.99 13.58
N GLY A 23 -0.48 -13.97 14.88
CA GLY A 23 0.43 -13.40 15.89
C GLY A 23 0.40 -11.87 16.03
N ALA A 24 -0.61 -11.18 15.49
CA ALA A 24 -0.81 -9.74 15.67
C ALA A 24 -2.21 -9.41 16.18
N ASP A 25 -2.37 -8.28 16.87
CA ASP A 25 -3.68 -7.76 17.25
C ASP A 25 -4.36 -7.13 16.02
N GLU A 26 -5.38 -7.79 15.49
CA GLU A 26 -6.13 -7.35 14.30
C GLU A 26 -6.78 -5.96 14.48
N ARG A 27 -6.94 -5.48 15.73
CA ARG A 27 -7.46 -4.13 15.98
C ARG A 27 -6.41 -3.05 15.69
N LYS A 28 -5.14 -3.39 15.84
CA LYS A 28 -3.98 -2.49 15.67
C LYS A 28 -3.26 -2.70 14.34
N LEU A 29 -3.13 -3.94 13.87
CA LEU A 29 -2.63 -4.25 12.54
C LEU A 29 -3.78 -4.76 11.69
N ARG A 30 -4.29 -3.91 10.80
CA ARG A 30 -5.45 -4.23 9.97
C ARG A 30 -4.98 -4.54 8.58
N VAL A 31 -5.43 -5.65 8.01
CA VAL A 31 -5.10 -6.06 6.64
C VAL A 31 -6.36 -6.38 5.87
N TYR A 32 -6.33 -6.05 4.59
CA TYR A 32 -7.42 -6.27 3.66
C TYR A 32 -6.85 -6.72 2.33
N LEU A 33 -7.59 -7.54 1.60
CA LEU A 33 -7.13 -8.14 0.36
C LEU A 33 -8.25 -8.11 -0.68
N HIS A 34 -7.92 -7.64 -1.87
CA HIS A 34 -8.81 -7.65 -3.02
C HIS A 34 -8.05 -8.18 -4.24
N CYS A 35 -8.76 -8.61 -5.28
CA CYS A 35 -8.14 -8.67 -6.61
C CYS A 35 -7.68 -7.26 -7.01
N THR A 36 -6.58 -7.16 -7.74
CA THR A 36 -6.11 -5.89 -8.30
C THR A 36 -7.10 -5.37 -9.35
N ASN A 37 -7.19 -4.05 -9.46
CA ASN A 37 -8.03 -3.38 -10.45
C ASN A 37 -7.63 -3.80 -11.88
N ALA A 38 -8.52 -4.50 -12.57
CA ALA A 38 -8.29 -5.04 -13.91
C ALA A 38 -8.09 -3.97 -15.00
N VAL A 39 -8.45 -2.71 -14.72
CA VAL A 39 -8.23 -1.57 -15.64
C VAL A 39 -6.82 -1.00 -15.50
N HIS A 40 -6.07 -1.38 -14.47
CA HIS A 40 -4.72 -0.86 -14.25
C HIS A 40 -3.75 -1.41 -15.33
N PRO A 41 -3.07 -0.55 -16.11
CA PRO A 41 -2.32 -0.99 -17.29
C PRO A 41 -1.09 -1.85 -16.98
N LYS A 42 -0.53 -1.72 -15.76
CA LYS A 42 0.65 -2.49 -15.32
C LYS A 42 0.33 -3.91 -14.87
N TYR A 43 -0.87 -4.13 -14.30
CA TYR A 43 -1.21 -5.38 -13.62
C TYR A 43 -2.11 -6.23 -14.51
N ARG A 44 -2.17 -7.53 -14.23
CA ARG A 44 -2.94 -8.50 -15.02
C ARG A 44 -3.98 -9.22 -14.17
N GLU A 45 -4.87 -9.92 -14.85
CA GLU A 45 -5.83 -10.80 -14.19
C GLU A 45 -5.10 -11.86 -13.34
N GLY A 46 -5.59 -12.06 -12.11
CA GLY A 46 -4.96 -12.93 -11.11
C GLY A 46 -4.07 -12.21 -10.11
N ASP A 47 -3.67 -10.95 -10.38
CA ASP A 47 -2.94 -10.15 -9.40
C ASP A 47 -3.85 -9.73 -8.24
N VAL A 48 -3.26 -9.55 -7.06
CA VAL A 48 -3.95 -9.17 -5.82
C VAL A 48 -3.36 -7.90 -5.22
N THR A 49 -4.22 -7.10 -4.61
CA THR A 49 -3.84 -5.89 -3.87
C THR A 49 -4.11 -6.10 -2.40
N LEU A 50 -3.02 -6.21 -1.63
CA LEU A 50 -3.04 -6.17 -0.17
C LEU A 50 -2.88 -4.72 0.28
N PHE A 51 -3.72 -4.25 1.18
CA PHE A 51 -3.52 -2.97 1.85
C PHE A 51 -3.67 -3.14 3.36
N ALA A 52 -2.82 -2.43 4.09
CA ALA A 52 -2.64 -2.63 5.52
C ALA A 52 -2.52 -1.29 6.24
N LEU A 53 -2.95 -1.28 7.50
CA LEU A 53 -2.83 -0.15 8.41
C LEU A 53 -2.14 -0.62 9.69
N ASN A 54 -1.02 0.02 10.02
CA ASN A 54 -0.34 -0.16 11.29
C ASN A 54 -0.74 0.96 12.24
N LEU A 55 -1.36 0.61 13.37
CA LEU A 55 -1.72 1.53 14.46
C LEU A 55 -0.86 1.29 15.71
N TYR A 56 0.17 0.45 15.61
CA TYR A 56 1.19 0.36 16.66
C TYR A 56 2.10 1.59 16.59
N ASN A 57 2.67 1.95 17.74
CA ASN A 57 3.73 2.97 17.82
C ASN A 57 5.13 2.40 17.47
N ILE A 58 5.17 1.21 16.87
CA ILE A 58 6.39 0.53 16.42
C ILE A 58 6.17 -0.02 15.01
N SER A 59 7.25 -0.08 14.22
CA SER A 59 7.21 -0.69 12.90
C SER A 59 6.81 -2.17 12.99
N GLN A 60 5.89 -2.58 12.14
CA GLN A 60 5.45 -3.96 11.98
C GLN A 60 5.98 -4.54 10.69
N HIS A 61 6.02 -5.87 10.63
CA HIS A 61 6.54 -6.61 9.49
C HIS A 61 5.54 -7.69 9.10
N LEU A 62 5.11 -7.68 7.84
CA LEU A 62 4.26 -8.72 7.27
C LEU A 62 5.10 -9.65 6.40
N GLN A 63 4.91 -10.95 6.60
CA GLN A 63 5.51 -11.97 5.75
C GLN A 63 4.42 -12.65 4.93
N LEU A 64 4.65 -12.77 3.63
CA LEU A 64 3.76 -13.51 2.74
C LEU A 64 3.88 -15.02 3.01
N PRO A 65 2.79 -15.79 2.83
CA PRO A 65 2.83 -17.23 2.97
C PRO A 65 3.77 -17.87 1.92
N ASN A 66 4.28 -19.06 2.23
CA ASN A 66 5.34 -19.72 1.45
C ASN A 66 5.06 -19.81 -0.06
N TYR A 67 3.81 -20.07 -0.44
CA TYR A 67 3.40 -20.19 -1.85
C TYR A 67 3.39 -18.86 -2.63
N LEU A 68 3.55 -17.72 -1.95
CA LEU A 68 3.69 -16.39 -2.54
C LEU A 68 5.11 -15.80 -2.42
N LEU A 69 6.05 -16.48 -1.75
CA LEU A 69 7.39 -15.93 -1.53
C LEU A 69 8.15 -15.66 -2.83
N SER A 70 7.93 -16.43 -3.90
CA SER A 70 8.58 -16.20 -5.19
C SER A 70 7.96 -15.06 -6.01
N LYS A 71 6.88 -14.43 -5.53
CA LYS A 71 6.19 -13.39 -6.28
C LYS A 71 6.85 -12.03 -6.11
N HIS A 72 6.80 -11.23 -7.18
CA HIS A 72 7.16 -9.82 -7.13
C HIS A 72 6.08 -9.05 -6.39
N VAL A 73 6.51 -8.07 -5.59
CA VAL A 73 5.60 -7.19 -4.84
C VAL A 73 5.95 -5.75 -5.18
N ASP A 74 4.93 -4.99 -5.60
CA ASP A 74 5.04 -3.56 -5.82
C ASP A 74 4.51 -2.82 -4.59
N GLN A 75 5.38 -2.09 -3.91
CA GLN A 75 5.03 -1.35 -2.70
C GLN A 75 4.51 0.05 -3.04
N TYR A 76 3.43 0.45 -2.39
CA TYR A 76 2.91 1.83 -2.39
C TYR A 76 2.72 2.30 -0.95
N LEU A 77 3.83 2.69 -0.30
CA LEU A 77 3.81 3.13 1.10
C LEU A 77 3.51 4.62 1.19
N LEU A 78 2.43 4.97 1.90
CA LEU A 78 2.06 6.34 2.19
C LEU A 78 2.54 6.75 3.59
N LEU A 79 3.23 7.88 3.69
CA LEU A 79 3.70 8.47 4.95
C LEU A 79 3.43 9.97 4.98
N PRO A 80 3.17 10.59 6.14
CA PRO A 80 3.08 12.04 6.23
C PRO A 80 4.42 12.70 5.86
N HIS A 81 4.35 13.81 5.13
CA HIS A 81 5.52 14.62 4.81
C HIS A 81 5.82 15.64 5.92
N GLY A 82 7.09 15.82 6.26
CA GLY A 82 7.53 16.88 7.17
C GLY A 82 7.43 16.52 8.66
N LYS A 83 7.56 17.53 9.52
CA LYS A 83 7.74 17.35 10.98
C LYS A 83 6.42 17.23 11.75
N GLU A 84 5.29 17.53 11.13
CA GLU A 84 3.96 17.51 11.76
C GLU A 84 3.39 16.09 11.90
N ASN A 85 4.12 15.06 11.42
CA ASN A 85 3.74 13.66 11.49
C ASN A 85 2.29 13.47 10.98
N ILE A 86 1.44 12.70 11.67
CA ILE A 86 0.04 12.43 11.30
C ILE A 86 -0.84 13.67 11.12
N LEU A 87 -0.41 14.85 11.59
CA LEU A 87 -1.14 16.11 11.42
C LEU A 87 -0.79 16.83 10.10
N SER A 88 0.22 16.36 9.38
CA SER A 88 0.65 16.95 8.11
C SER A 88 -0.45 16.89 7.05
N ARG A 89 -0.55 17.96 6.25
CA ARG A 89 -1.44 18.03 5.09
C ARG A 89 -0.81 17.52 3.80
N SER A 90 0.49 17.22 3.84
CA SER A 90 1.26 16.71 2.71
C SER A 90 1.62 15.25 2.96
N ILE A 91 1.61 14.43 1.91
CA ILE A 91 1.87 13.00 2.00
C ILE A 91 2.96 12.60 1.00
N GLU A 92 3.75 11.62 1.36
CA GLU A 92 4.74 10.99 0.51
C GLU A 92 4.26 9.62 0.07
N LEU A 93 4.48 9.30 -1.21
CA LEU A 93 4.42 7.94 -1.73
C LEU A 93 5.84 7.43 -1.93
N ASN A 94 6.21 6.39 -1.18
CA ASN A 94 7.55 5.78 -1.25
C ASN A 94 8.71 6.81 -1.11
N GLY A 95 8.53 7.82 -0.25
CA GLY A 95 9.52 8.88 0.00
C GLY A 95 9.46 10.07 -0.96
N ARG A 96 8.48 10.12 -1.87
CA ARG A 96 8.27 11.25 -2.81
C ARG A 96 6.97 11.97 -2.48
N VAL A 97 7.04 13.28 -2.29
CA VAL A 97 5.86 14.12 -2.01
C VAL A 97 4.87 14.04 -3.17
N LEU A 98 3.62 13.72 -2.87
CA LEU A 98 2.53 13.76 -3.84
C LEU A 98 1.95 15.16 -3.92
N GLN A 99 2.04 15.74 -5.12
CA GLN A 99 1.45 17.02 -5.47
C GLN A 99 0.97 16.97 -6.91
N MET A 100 -0.04 17.78 -7.24
CA MET A 100 -0.43 18.01 -8.63
C MET A 100 0.79 18.53 -9.41
N VAL A 101 0.97 18.04 -10.64
CA VAL A 101 2.06 18.52 -11.51
C VAL A 101 1.77 19.97 -11.95
N ASP A 102 0.50 20.24 -12.23
CA ASP A 102 -0.09 21.53 -12.55
C ASP A 102 -1.60 21.47 -12.22
N ASP A 103 -2.38 22.52 -12.51
CA ASP A 103 -3.81 22.58 -12.15
C ASP A 103 -4.72 21.53 -12.83
N ARG A 104 -4.20 20.75 -13.78
CA ARG A 104 -4.95 19.79 -14.61
C ARG A 104 -4.37 18.38 -14.60
N THR A 105 -3.15 18.21 -14.12
CA THR A 105 -2.39 16.97 -14.25
C THR A 105 -2.11 16.33 -12.90
N LEU A 106 -2.64 15.11 -12.71
CA LEU A 106 -2.31 14.27 -11.56
C LEU A 106 -0.87 13.74 -11.68
N PRO A 107 -0.15 13.59 -10.56
CA PRO A 107 1.16 12.96 -10.55
C PRO A 107 1.05 11.47 -10.92
N GLU A 108 2.15 10.93 -11.40
CA GLU A 108 2.33 9.49 -11.50
C GLU A 108 2.43 8.88 -10.09
N LEU A 109 1.74 7.75 -9.88
CA LEU A 109 1.82 6.99 -8.65
C LEU A 109 2.82 5.85 -8.85
N THR A 110 4.09 6.11 -8.54
CA THR A 110 5.18 5.16 -8.78
C THR A 110 5.35 4.17 -7.63
N GLU A 111 5.37 2.89 -7.95
CA GLU A 111 5.69 1.82 -7.01
C GLU A 111 7.16 1.81 -6.59
N LYS A 112 7.44 1.07 -5.52
CA LYS A 112 8.79 0.57 -5.22
C LYS A 112 8.78 -0.96 -5.32
N PRO A 113 9.43 -1.55 -6.35
CA PRO A 113 9.53 -3.00 -6.45
C PRO A 113 10.31 -3.58 -5.27
N LEU A 114 9.79 -4.66 -4.69
CA LEU A 114 10.45 -5.44 -3.65
C LEU A 114 10.93 -6.77 -4.26
N GLY A 115 12.08 -7.26 -3.78
CA GLY A 115 12.61 -8.55 -4.20
C GLY A 115 11.70 -9.71 -3.75
N PRO A 116 11.68 -10.84 -4.47
CA PRO A 116 10.97 -12.04 -4.01
C PRO A 116 11.37 -12.42 -2.58
N GLY A 117 10.37 -12.75 -1.77
CA GLY A 117 10.55 -13.17 -0.37
C GLY A 117 10.83 -12.02 0.60
N SER A 118 10.80 -10.77 0.13
CA SER A 118 10.99 -9.61 0.99
C SER A 118 9.91 -9.54 2.06
N VAL A 119 10.35 -9.21 3.28
CA VAL A 119 9.46 -8.87 4.38
C VAL A 119 8.86 -7.48 4.12
N LEU A 120 7.54 -7.34 4.23
CA LEU A 120 6.84 -6.09 3.97
C LEU A 120 6.84 -5.24 5.24
N GLY A 121 7.64 -4.17 5.26
CA GLY A 121 7.72 -3.24 6.39
C GLY A 121 6.57 -2.24 6.41
N LEU A 122 5.93 -2.08 7.57
CA LEU A 122 4.89 -1.09 7.83
C LEU A 122 5.32 -0.20 9.01
N PRO A 123 5.75 1.05 8.76
CA PRO A 123 6.13 1.98 9.82
C PRO A 123 5.01 2.27 10.81
N ALA A 124 5.39 2.82 11.97
CA ALA A 124 4.49 3.36 13.00
C ALA A 124 3.91 4.72 12.62
#